data_AF-A0A1L3ZY26-F1
#
_entry.id   AF-A0A1L3ZY26-F1
#
_cell.length_a   1.000
_cell.length_b   1.000
_cell.length_c   1.000
_cell.angle_alpha   90.00
_cell.angle_beta   90.00
_cell.angle_gamma   90.00
#
_symmetry.space_group_name_H-M   'P 1'
#
loop_
_entity.id
_entity.type
_entity.pdbx_description
1 polymer ?
#
loop_
_entity_poly.entity_id
_entity_poly.type
_entity_poly.pdbx_seq_one_letter_code
_entity_poly.pdbx_strand_id
1 'polypeptide(L)'
;MSLQTVTGVLASALATSGTFTVGYPGGANDRGKFASGTNAKLVLGGRLLSQPEDMTLSYGASTVTVTYKGATTMPAGTSWTFQFDEYGTGDVVADATSGAELYKDVKTVLINLGSPGAIDTDGVAEAQAVAGAADLTLDGDLVSDGVAVLDARYGRNVIIDSSGAGDTTQTATVYGTDYLGNTVIETIAFNGTTAVAGKKAFKTITRIAISAALAGNGFVGTGDVLGLPVYLPAGGLVLKEIEDGAIATSGTLVAGLAVNTPSTATTADVRGTYDPNSACDGSKGFALIAALPDPGFLGNPQYDG
;
A
#
# COMPACT_ATOMS: atom_id res chain seq x y z
N MET A 1 -19.00 -6.20 9.37
CA MET A 1 -19.37 -7.41 10.13
C MET A 1 -20.71 -7.85 9.59
N SER A 2 -20.77 -9.04 9.01
CA SER A 2 -22.03 -9.59 8.52
C SER A 2 -22.85 -10.14 9.67
N LEU A 3 -24.15 -9.89 9.62
CA LEU A 3 -25.09 -10.38 10.62
C LEU A 3 -25.67 -11.71 10.14
N GLN A 4 -25.41 -12.77 10.89
CA GLN A 4 -26.01 -14.07 10.62
C GLN A 4 -26.95 -14.46 11.74
N THR A 5 -28.12 -15.00 11.39
CA THR A 5 -29.17 -15.29 12.35
C THR A 5 -29.46 -16.78 12.41
N VAL A 6 -29.58 -17.32 13.62
CA VAL A 6 -30.09 -18.66 13.88
C VAL A 6 -31.38 -18.53 14.70
N THR A 7 -32.38 -19.33 14.37
CA THR A 7 -33.65 -19.37 15.09
C THR A 7 -33.89 -20.76 15.67
N GLY A 8 -34.68 -20.82 16.73
CA GLY A 8 -35.10 -22.08 17.31
C GLY A 8 -36.13 -21.89 18.41
N VAL A 9 -36.36 -22.96 19.16
CA VAL A 9 -37.21 -22.97 20.35
C VAL A 9 -36.44 -23.55 21.53
N LEU A 10 -36.76 -23.12 22.75
CA LEU A 10 -36.19 -23.70 23.96
C LEU A 10 -36.66 -25.15 24.12
N ALA A 11 -35.74 -26.10 24.20
CA ALA A 11 -36.07 -27.52 24.40
C ALA A 11 -36.58 -27.83 25.83
N SER A 12 -36.22 -26.98 26.79
CA SER A 12 -36.62 -27.07 28.20
C SER A 12 -36.87 -25.68 28.77
N ALA A 13 -37.51 -25.60 29.95
CA ALA A 13 -37.65 -24.33 30.64
C ALA A 13 -36.26 -23.74 30.98
N LEU A 14 -36.08 -22.44 30.76
CA LEU A 14 -34.85 -21.71 31.00
C LEU A 14 -35.05 -20.78 32.21
N ALA A 15 -34.59 -21.23 33.38
CA ALA A 15 -34.64 -20.45 34.62
C ALA A 15 -33.54 -19.38 34.66
N THR A 16 -33.59 -18.46 35.64
CA THR A 16 -32.52 -17.51 35.92
C THR A 16 -31.19 -18.24 36.12
N SER A 17 -30.13 -17.73 35.48
CA SER A 17 -28.80 -18.35 35.38
C SER A 17 -28.77 -19.69 34.64
N GLY A 18 -29.90 -20.12 34.05
CA GLY A 18 -29.96 -21.27 33.17
C GLY A 18 -29.23 -21.02 31.86
N THR A 19 -28.84 -22.10 31.19
CA THR A 19 -28.12 -22.03 29.92
C THR A 19 -28.82 -22.82 28.83
N PHE A 20 -28.60 -22.40 27.58
CA PHE A 20 -28.90 -23.19 26.39
C PHE A 20 -27.82 -22.95 25.34
N THR A 21 -27.74 -23.83 24.35
CA THR A 21 -26.73 -23.74 23.30
C THR A 21 -27.33 -23.35 21.96
N VAL A 22 -26.58 -22.55 21.21
CA VAL A 22 -26.91 -22.14 19.84
C VAL A 22 -25.78 -22.65 18.93
N GLY A 23 -26.13 -23.42 17.89
CA GLY A 23 -25.17 -23.85 16.87
C GLY A 23 -24.76 -22.70 15.95
N TYR A 24 -23.52 -22.73 15.45
CA TYR A 24 -23.08 -21.74 14.46
C TYR A 24 -23.80 -21.94 13.12
N PRO A 25 -24.13 -20.87 12.38
CA PRO A 25 -24.82 -20.95 11.09
C PRO A 25 -24.14 -21.87 10.06
N GLY A 26 -22.81 -21.88 9.98
CA GLY A 26 -22.03 -22.74 9.07
C GLY A 26 -21.57 -24.08 9.67
N GLY A 27 -21.96 -24.39 10.91
CA GLY A 27 -21.68 -25.67 11.56
C GLY A 27 -20.49 -25.68 12.53
N ALA A 28 -20.05 -26.90 12.87
CA ALA A 28 -19.29 -27.21 14.09
C ALA A 28 -17.87 -26.60 14.22
N ASN A 29 -17.35 -25.89 13.21
CA ASN A 29 -15.98 -25.36 13.17
C ASN A 29 -15.89 -23.84 12.95
N ASP A 30 -17.01 -23.12 12.99
CA ASP A 30 -17.06 -21.70 12.62
C ASP A 30 -16.83 -20.73 13.80
N ARG A 31 -16.41 -21.22 14.97
CA ARG A 31 -16.10 -20.38 16.15
C ARG A 31 -15.19 -19.20 15.80
N GLY A 32 -14.16 -19.43 14.98
CA GLY A 32 -13.18 -18.41 14.60
C GLY A 32 -13.79 -17.19 13.89
N LYS A 33 -14.95 -17.35 13.25
CA LYS A 33 -15.65 -16.27 12.56
C LYS A 33 -16.46 -15.38 13.50
N PHE A 34 -16.89 -15.90 14.66
CA PHE A 34 -17.88 -15.25 15.52
C PHE A 34 -17.36 -14.89 16.92
N ALA A 35 -16.29 -15.53 17.40
CA ALA A 35 -15.81 -15.39 18.77
C ALA A 35 -15.25 -13.99 19.13
N SER A 36 -14.97 -13.17 18.12
CA SER A 36 -14.49 -11.78 18.28
C SER A 36 -15.58 -10.74 18.04
N GLY A 37 -16.83 -11.15 17.82
CA GLY A 37 -17.98 -10.26 17.70
C GLY A 37 -18.29 -9.55 19.02
N THR A 38 -18.66 -8.27 18.96
CA THR A 38 -18.85 -7.41 20.14
C THR A 38 -20.31 -6.99 20.38
N ASN A 39 -21.23 -7.29 19.47
CA ASN A 39 -22.61 -6.78 19.48
C ASN A 39 -23.65 -7.89 19.21
N ALA A 40 -23.37 -9.13 19.62
CA ALA A 40 -24.30 -10.23 19.50
C ALA A 40 -25.61 -9.94 20.25
N LYS A 41 -26.75 -10.24 19.61
CA LYS A 41 -28.09 -9.97 20.14
C LYS A 41 -28.94 -11.22 20.19
N LEU A 42 -29.82 -11.30 21.18
CA LEU A 42 -30.78 -12.39 21.34
C LEU A 42 -32.18 -11.80 21.50
N VAL A 43 -33.12 -12.25 20.68
CA VAL A 43 -34.55 -12.06 20.95
C VAL A 43 -35.08 -13.38 21.51
N LEU A 44 -35.65 -13.34 22.72
CA LEU A 44 -36.24 -14.49 23.40
C LEU A 44 -37.68 -14.17 23.80
N GLY A 45 -38.65 -14.93 23.27
CA GLY A 45 -40.07 -14.70 23.54
C GLY A 45 -40.54 -13.28 23.16
N GLY A 46 -39.94 -12.70 22.12
CA GLY A 46 -40.23 -11.33 21.67
C GLY A 46 -39.48 -10.22 22.42
N ARG A 47 -38.68 -10.55 23.44
CA ARG A 47 -37.87 -9.57 24.18
C ARG A 47 -36.43 -9.59 23.71
N LEU A 48 -35.88 -8.42 23.40
CA LEU A 48 -34.45 -8.25 23.14
C LEU A 48 -33.67 -8.33 24.46
N LEU A 49 -32.66 -9.20 24.50
CA LEU A 49 -31.72 -9.35 25.61
C LEU A 49 -30.35 -8.83 25.16
N SER A 50 -29.67 -8.11 26.05
CA SER A 50 -28.34 -7.53 25.79
C SER A 50 -27.30 -8.00 26.80
N GLN A 51 -26.04 -8.10 26.37
CA GLN A 51 -24.91 -8.34 27.28
C GLN A 51 -24.44 -7.04 27.96
N PRO A 52 -23.89 -7.10 29.18
CA PRO A 52 -23.84 -8.25 30.09
C PRO A 52 -25.05 -8.37 31.02
N GLU A 53 -26.02 -7.46 30.90
CA GLU A 53 -27.12 -7.24 31.83
C GLU A 53 -28.14 -8.39 31.80
N ASP A 54 -28.66 -8.74 30.61
CA ASP A 54 -29.70 -9.75 30.45
C ASP A 54 -29.16 -11.15 30.13
N MET A 55 -27.94 -11.22 29.60
CA MET A 55 -27.30 -12.48 29.23
C MET A 55 -25.77 -12.39 29.22
N THR A 56 -25.11 -13.55 29.29
CA THR A 56 -23.68 -13.70 28.97
C THR A 56 -23.48 -14.83 27.97
N LEU A 57 -22.40 -14.72 27.18
CA LEU A 57 -22.08 -15.67 26.11
C LEU A 57 -20.73 -16.33 26.39
N SER A 58 -20.65 -17.62 26.11
CA SER A 58 -19.40 -18.39 26.10
C SER A 58 -19.27 -19.17 24.79
N TYR A 59 -18.22 -18.89 24.02
CA TYR A 59 -18.02 -19.44 22.68
C TYR A 59 -17.23 -20.76 22.74
N GLY A 60 -17.93 -21.89 22.58
CA GLY A 60 -17.36 -23.23 22.48
C GLY A 60 -16.95 -23.61 21.05
N ALA A 61 -16.41 -24.80 20.84
CA ALA A 61 -15.88 -25.23 19.53
C ALA A 61 -16.95 -25.23 18.42
N SER A 62 -18.18 -25.67 18.75
CA SER A 62 -19.25 -25.90 17.76
C SER A 62 -20.56 -25.16 18.08
N THR A 63 -20.65 -24.54 19.26
CA THR A 63 -21.84 -23.85 19.75
C THR A 63 -21.46 -22.67 20.64
N VAL A 64 -22.34 -21.69 20.73
CA VAL A 64 -22.32 -20.66 21.78
C VAL A 64 -23.25 -21.07 22.90
N THR A 65 -22.73 -21.07 24.13
CA THR A 65 -23.53 -21.21 25.34
C THR A 65 -24.04 -19.84 25.75
N VAL A 66 -25.36 -19.68 25.77
CA VAL A 66 -26.04 -18.49 26.27
C VAL A 66 -26.45 -18.74 27.71
N THR A 67 -26.03 -17.87 28.62
CA THR A 67 -26.51 -17.84 30.00
C THR A 67 -27.53 -16.74 30.16
N TYR A 68 -28.76 -17.10 30.53
CA TYR A 68 -29.85 -16.16 30.75
C TYR A 68 -29.82 -15.57 32.15
N LYS A 69 -29.90 -14.24 32.28
CA LYS A 69 -29.89 -13.53 33.57
C LYS A 69 -31.22 -12.86 33.92
N GLY A 70 -32.26 -13.08 33.13
CA GLY A 70 -33.57 -12.49 33.43
C GLY A 70 -34.21 -13.10 34.69
N ALA A 71 -35.07 -12.31 35.33
CA ALA A 71 -35.68 -12.64 36.62
C ALA A 71 -36.81 -13.70 36.54
N THR A 72 -37.37 -13.94 35.35
CA THR A 72 -38.48 -14.88 35.17
C THR A 72 -38.06 -16.07 34.31
N THR A 73 -38.47 -17.27 34.73
CA THR A 73 -38.25 -18.51 33.97
C THR A 73 -39.00 -18.45 32.65
N MET A 74 -38.30 -18.70 31.55
CA MET A 74 -38.89 -18.83 30.22
C MET A 74 -39.34 -20.28 30.00
N PRO A 75 -40.59 -20.53 29.57
CA PRO A 75 -41.09 -21.89 29.38
C PRO A 75 -40.41 -22.58 28.19
N ALA A 76 -40.41 -23.92 28.22
CA ALA A 76 -40.07 -24.73 27.05
C ALA A 76 -40.97 -24.36 25.86
N GLY A 77 -40.45 -24.43 24.64
CA GLY A 77 -41.15 -24.02 23.42
C GLY A 77 -41.09 -22.53 23.11
N THR A 78 -40.53 -21.69 24.00
CA THR A 78 -40.34 -20.26 23.70
C THR A 78 -39.40 -20.09 22.50
N SER A 79 -39.83 -19.32 21.50
CA SER A 79 -39.02 -19.03 20.32
C SER A 79 -37.86 -18.09 20.65
N TRP A 80 -36.73 -18.33 20.00
CA TRP A 80 -35.57 -17.47 20.07
C TRP A 80 -34.97 -17.21 18.69
N THR A 81 -34.36 -16.03 18.56
CA THR A 81 -33.61 -15.59 17.40
C THR A 81 -32.28 -15.04 17.90
N PHE A 82 -31.18 -15.71 17.57
CA PHE A 82 -29.83 -15.30 17.95
C PHE A 82 -29.11 -14.74 16.73
N GLN A 83 -28.63 -13.49 16.86
CA GLN A 83 -27.83 -12.81 15.85
C GLN A 83 -26.35 -12.91 16.22
N PHE A 84 -25.59 -13.55 15.36
CA PHE A 84 -24.14 -13.59 15.38
C PHE A 84 -23.56 -12.41 14.60
N ASP A 85 -22.43 -11.89 15.09
CA ASP A 85 -21.59 -10.96 14.35
C ASP A 85 -20.40 -11.73 13.75
N GLU A 86 -20.35 -11.83 12.42
CA GLU A 86 -19.26 -12.48 11.71
C GLU A 86 -18.14 -11.47 11.40
N TYR A 87 -16.91 -11.88 11.69
CA TYR A 87 -15.70 -11.16 11.38
C TYR A 87 -15.17 -11.53 9.98
N GLY A 88 -14.91 -10.52 9.14
CA GLY A 88 -14.13 -10.69 7.90
C GLY A 88 -14.90 -11.01 6.62
N THR A 89 -16.23 -11.12 6.64
CA THR A 89 -17.03 -11.15 5.40
C THR A 89 -17.33 -9.71 4.99
N GLY A 90 -16.87 -9.31 3.81
CA GLY A 90 -17.00 -7.97 3.25
C GLY A 90 -18.46 -7.66 2.93
N ASP A 91 -19.18 -7.18 3.94
CA ASP A 91 -20.49 -6.57 3.76
C ASP A 91 -20.28 -5.09 3.44
N VAL A 92 -20.91 -4.64 2.35
CA VAL A 92 -21.12 -3.21 2.13
C VAL A 92 -21.97 -2.71 3.29
N VAL A 93 -21.34 -2.03 4.25
CA VAL A 93 -22.09 -1.32 5.27
C VAL A 93 -22.60 -0.05 4.64
N ALA A 94 -23.84 -0.14 4.16
CA ALA A 94 -24.59 0.98 3.64
C ALA A 94 -25.31 1.72 4.78
N ASP A 95 -25.50 3.02 4.64
CA ASP A 95 -26.47 3.76 5.44
C ASP A 95 -27.84 3.10 5.26
N ALA A 96 -28.42 2.66 6.37
CA ALA A 96 -29.73 2.00 6.39
C ALA A 96 -30.86 2.88 5.82
N THR A 97 -30.64 4.19 5.71
CA THR A 97 -31.64 5.16 5.22
C THR A 97 -31.46 5.47 3.73
N SER A 98 -30.24 5.75 3.29
CA SER A 98 -29.95 6.16 1.91
C SER A 98 -29.43 5.04 1.01
N GLY A 99 -29.00 3.91 1.57
CA GLY A 99 -28.31 2.84 0.85
C GLY A 99 -26.90 3.24 0.38
N ALA A 100 -26.39 4.40 0.79
CA ALA A 100 -25.06 4.86 0.41
C ALA A 100 -23.96 4.07 1.15
N GLU A 101 -22.92 3.65 0.43
CA GLU A 101 -21.75 2.98 1.03
C GLU A 101 -21.09 3.90 2.07
N LEU A 102 -20.97 3.45 3.32
CA LEU A 102 -20.33 4.23 4.39
C LEU A 102 -18.81 4.03 4.41
N TYR A 103 -18.33 2.85 4.03
CA TYR A 103 -16.91 2.54 3.90
C TYR A 103 -16.68 1.38 2.94
N LYS A 104 -15.43 1.25 2.46
CA LYS A 104 -14.96 0.11 1.66
C LYS A 104 -13.85 -0.62 2.37
N ASP A 105 -13.82 -1.94 2.18
CA ASP A 105 -12.68 -2.74 2.61
C ASP A 105 -11.43 -2.35 1.82
N VAL A 106 -10.30 -2.31 2.52
CA VAL A 106 -8.97 -2.07 1.94
C VAL A 106 -8.08 -3.27 2.23
N LYS A 107 -7.21 -3.61 1.28
CA LYS A 107 -6.23 -4.69 1.47
C LYS A 107 -4.96 -4.10 2.04
N THR A 108 -4.56 -4.60 3.21
CA THR A 108 -3.24 -4.29 3.77
C THR A 108 -2.19 -5.16 3.10
N VAL A 109 -1.15 -4.54 2.54
CA VAL A 109 -0.03 -5.23 1.88
C VAL A 109 1.30 -4.82 2.51
N LEU A 110 2.25 -5.75 2.53
CA LEU A 110 3.65 -5.49 2.86
C LEU A 110 4.44 -5.36 1.56
N ILE A 111 4.95 -4.17 1.28
CA ILE A 111 5.77 -3.86 0.12
C ILE A 111 7.23 -3.86 0.57
N ASN A 112 7.97 -4.91 0.22
CA ASN A 112 9.42 -4.97 0.47
C ASN A 112 10.19 -4.32 -0.68
N LEU A 113 10.87 -3.21 -0.40
CA LEU A 113 11.62 -2.39 -1.36
C LEU A 113 13.09 -2.83 -1.51
N GLY A 114 13.55 -3.73 -0.63
CA GLY A 114 14.92 -4.25 -0.62
C GLY A 114 15.89 -3.35 0.14
N SER A 115 17.17 -3.54 -0.16
CA SER A 115 18.29 -2.79 0.44
C SER A 115 19.14 -2.16 -0.66
N PRO A 116 18.62 -1.13 -1.34
CA PRO A 116 19.39 -0.39 -2.35
C PRO A 116 20.67 0.17 -1.74
N GLY A 117 21.73 0.19 -2.56
CA GLY A 117 23.03 0.78 -2.31
C GLY A 117 22.96 2.29 -2.10
N ALA A 118 24.05 2.83 -1.56
CA ALA A 118 24.22 4.27 -1.42
C ALA A 118 24.07 4.99 -2.76
N ILE A 119 23.71 6.28 -2.69
CA ILE A 119 23.77 7.17 -3.84
C ILE A 119 25.15 7.07 -4.48
N ASP A 120 25.14 6.77 -5.76
CA ASP A 120 26.28 6.79 -6.66
C ASP A 120 26.01 7.91 -7.67
N THR A 121 26.74 9.03 -7.54
CA THR A 121 26.46 10.27 -8.26
C THR A 121 26.74 10.22 -9.75
N ASP A 122 27.59 9.30 -10.17
CA ASP A 122 28.10 9.11 -11.53
C ASP A 122 27.95 7.66 -12.02
N GLY A 123 27.32 6.79 -11.23
CA GLY A 123 27.11 5.39 -11.56
C GLY A 123 26.37 5.10 -12.87
N VAL A 124 25.71 6.07 -13.50
CA VAL A 124 25.06 5.90 -14.82
C VAL A 124 25.91 6.50 -15.95
N ALA A 125 26.44 7.69 -15.74
CA ALA A 125 27.31 8.39 -16.69
C ALA A 125 28.33 9.23 -15.91
N GLU A 126 29.62 8.98 -16.18
CA GLU A 126 30.72 9.74 -15.61
C GLU A 126 30.74 11.19 -16.14
N ALA A 127 31.45 12.05 -15.43
CA ALA A 127 31.54 13.48 -15.74
C ALA A 127 32.18 13.73 -17.11
N GLN A 128 31.37 14.18 -18.07
CA GLN A 128 31.78 14.38 -19.45
C GLN A 128 31.33 15.73 -20.01
N ALA A 129 32.14 16.28 -20.92
CA ALA A 129 31.84 17.53 -21.59
C ALA A 129 30.81 17.30 -22.71
N VAL A 130 29.88 18.23 -22.86
CA VAL A 130 28.81 18.18 -23.88
C VAL A 130 28.91 19.41 -24.76
N ALA A 131 29.38 19.25 -26.01
CA ALA A 131 29.69 20.37 -26.92
C ALA A 131 28.47 20.96 -27.66
N GLY A 132 27.29 20.35 -27.49
CA GLY A 132 26.04 20.69 -28.17
C GLY A 132 24.96 19.68 -27.80
N ALA A 133 23.77 19.76 -28.42
CA ALA A 133 22.74 18.73 -28.20
C ALA A 133 23.28 17.35 -28.59
N ALA A 134 23.43 16.46 -27.61
CA ALA A 134 24.07 15.16 -27.76
C ALA A 134 23.65 14.22 -26.63
N ASP A 135 23.88 12.92 -26.83
CA ASP A 135 23.70 11.93 -25.77
C ASP A 135 24.95 11.86 -24.89
N LEU A 136 24.77 11.63 -23.59
CA LEU A 136 25.85 11.21 -22.72
C LEU A 136 26.26 9.78 -23.07
N THR A 137 27.55 9.49 -22.94
CA THR A 137 28.06 8.13 -22.89
C THR A 137 27.63 7.52 -21.57
N LEU A 138 27.04 6.33 -21.60
CA LEU A 138 26.78 5.54 -20.40
C LEU A 138 28.05 4.75 -20.08
N ASP A 139 28.85 5.27 -19.16
CA ASP A 139 30.17 4.75 -18.77
C ASP A 139 30.35 4.63 -17.25
N GLY A 140 29.31 4.88 -16.46
CA GLY A 140 29.35 4.71 -15.01
C GLY A 140 29.35 3.26 -14.54
N ASP A 141 29.64 3.05 -13.24
CA ASP A 141 29.82 1.73 -12.62
C ASP A 141 28.59 0.78 -12.71
N LEU A 142 27.39 1.31 -12.88
CA LEU A 142 26.16 0.52 -13.03
C LEU A 142 25.88 0.11 -14.47
N VAL A 143 26.74 0.51 -15.42
CA VAL A 143 26.57 0.22 -16.85
C VAL A 143 27.19 -1.11 -17.22
N SER A 144 26.40 -1.95 -17.89
CA SER A 144 26.85 -3.18 -18.51
C SER A 144 26.26 -3.27 -19.92
N ASP A 145 27.11 -3.55 -20.91
CA ASP A 145 26.72 -3.62 -22.33
C ASP A 145 25.94 -2.39 -22.84
N GLY A 146 26.30 -1.20 -22.36
CA GLY A 146 25.69 0.07 -22.76
C GLY A 146 24.32 0.34 -22.12
N VAL A 147 23.93 -0.42 -21.10
CA VAL A 147 22.69 -0.23 -20.33
C VAL A 147 23.03 -0.11 -18.85
N ALA A 148 22.59 0.96 -18.19
CA ALA A 148 22.69 1.06 -16.74
C ALA A 148 21.58 0.24 -16.08
N VAL A 149 21.92 -0.59 -15.09
CA VAL A 149 20.95 -1.39 -14.32
C VAL A 149 20.95 -0.92 -12.87
N LEU A 150 19.83 -0.30 -12.45
CA LEU A 150 19.73 0.24 -11.11
C LEU A 150 19.39 -0.86 -10.09
N ASP A 151 19.93 -0.73 -8.88
CA ASP A 151 19.96 -1.75 -7.84
C ASP A 151 18.64 -1.91 -7.06
N ALA A 152 17.85 -0.85 -6.94
CA ALA A 152 16.56 -0.87 -6.26
C ALA A 152 15.58 -1.88 -6.89
N ARG A 153 14.83 -2.59 -6.04
CA ARG A 153 14.00 -3.74 -6.45
C ARG A 153 12.95 -3.38 -7.51
N TYR A 154 12.30 -2.23 -7.35
CA TYR A 154 11.27 -1.73 -8.29
C TYR A 154 11.74 -0.48 -9.04
N GLY A 155 13.06 -0.30 -9.12
CA GLY A 155 13.68 0.90 -9.67
C GLY A 155 13.81 2.01 -8.63
N ARG A 156 14.60 3.02 -8.99
CA ARG A 156 14.84 4.26 -8.23
C ARG A 156 14.96 5.43 -9.18
N ASN A 157 14.83 6.64 -8.68
CA ASN A 157 15.07 7.82 -9.51
C ASN A 157 16.56 7.96 -9.86
N VAL A 158 16.82 8.84 -10.81
CA VAL A 158 18.16 9.34 -11.09
C VAL A 158 18.35 10.74 -10.57
N ILE A 159 19.61 11.11 -10.38
CA ILE A 159 20.03 12.49 -10.19
C ILE A 159 20.86 12.93 -11.39
N ILE A 160 20.67 14.17 -11.83
CA ILE A 160 21.53 14.82 -12.83
C ILE A 160 22.28 15.97 -12.16
N ASP A 161 23.53 16.19 -12.53
CA ASP A 161 24.33 17.30 -12.02
C ASP A 161 25.36 17.76 -13.05
N SER A 162 25.86 18.98 -12.89
CA SER A 162 26.91 19.57 -13.72
C SER A 162 27.97 20.25 -12.86
N SER A 163 29.22 20.23 -13.29
CA SER A 163 30.25 21.08 -12.67
C SER A 163 30.15 22.57 -13.05
N GLY A 164 29.24 22.92 -13.97
CA GLY A 164 29.07 24.27 -14.50
C GLY A 164 27.91 25.03 -13.84
N ALA A 165 28.22 26.08 -13.07
CA ALA A 165 27.18 26.92 -12.44
C ALA A 165 26.26 27.65 -13.44
N GLY A 166 26.67 27.77 -14.70
CA GLY A 166 25.86 28.35 -15.78
C GLY A 166 24.82 27.39 -16.38
N ASP A 167 24.91 26.08 -16.09
CA ASP A 167 24.06 25.05 -16.68
C ASP A 167 22.69 25.01 -16.00
N THR A 168 21.86 26.01 -16.28
CA THR A 168 20.56 26.24 -15.61
C THR A 168 19.38 26.21 -16.59
N THR A 169 19.66 26.05 -17.88
CA THR A 169 18.64 26.10 -18.96
C THR A 169 18.59 24.82 -19.77
N GLN A 170 19.63 24.00 -19.68
CA GLN A 170 19.75 22.70 -20.31
C GLN A 170 18.88 21.68 -19.57
N THR A 171 18.51 20.63 -20.29
CA THR A 171 17.74 19.51 -19.76
C THR A 171 18.40 18.21 -20.16
N ALA A 172 18.33 17.22 -19.28
CA ALA A 172 18.59 15.82 -19.60
C ALA A 172 17.26 15.09 -19.79
N THR A 173 17.07 14.47 -20.95
CA THR A 173 15.97 13.53 -21.20
C THR A 173 16.50 12.12 -21.06
N VAL A 174 16.05 11.44 -20.00
CA VAL A 174 16.44 10.09 -19.61
C VAL A 174 15.44 9.10 -20.20
N TYR A 175 15.94 8.08 -20.88
CA TYR A 175 15.17 6.99 -21.47
C TYR A 175 15.58 5.67 -20.83
N GLY A 176 14.60 4.86 -20.47
CA GLY A 176 14.86 3.59 -19.81
C GLY A 176 13.62 2.74 -19.70
N THR A 177 13.66 1.78 -18.78
CA THR A 177 12.49 0.95 -18.46
C THR A 177 12.23 0.92 -16.97
N ASP A 178 10.98 0.68 -16.60
CA ASP A 178 10.63 0.31 -15.23
C ASP A 178 10.94 -1.17 -14.93
N TYR A 179 10.63 -1.60 -13.71
CA TYR A 179 10.87 -2.99 -13.27
C TYR A 179 9.98 -4.03 -13.96
N LEU A 180 8.95 -3.60 -14.68
CA LEU A 180 8.08 -4.46 -15.50
C LEU A 180 8.55 -4.49 -16.97
N GLY A 181 9.58 -3.72 -17.33
CA GLY A 181 10.08 -3.61 -18.70
C GLY A 181 9.33 -2.60 -19.58
N ASN A 182 8.41 -1.81 -19.02
CA ASN A 182 7.75 -0.74 -19.78
C ASN A 182 8.71 0.43 -19.97
N THR A 183 8.68 1.06 -21.13
CA THR A 183 9.45 2.28 -21.41
C THR A 183 9.08 3.39 -20.42
N VAL A 184 10.09 4.10 -19.91
CA VAL A 184 9.95 5.29 -19.07
C VAL A 184 10.81 6.38 -19.68
N ILE A 185 10.25 7.58 -19.78
CA ILE A 185 10.97 8.78 -20.21
C ILE A 185 10.75 9.88 -19.18
N GLU A 186 11.84 10.54 -18.78
CA GLU A 186 11.80 11.71 -17.91
C GLU A 186 12.68 12.83 -18.47
N THR A 187 12.23 14.08 -18.41
CA THR A 187 13.06 15.26 -18.69
C THR A 187 13.28 16.06 -17.42
N ILE A 188 14.55 16.23 -17.06
CA ILE A 188 15.00 16.89 -15.84
C ILE A 188 15.83 18.10 -16.24
N ALA A 189 15.56 19.26 -15.63
CA ALA A 189 16.31 20.50 -15.90
C ALA A 189 17.52 20.59 -14.95
N PHE A 190 18.67 21.01 -15.48
CA PHE A 190 19.82 21.34 -14.64
C PHE A 190 19.57 22.64 -13.87
N ASN A 191 20.23 22.80 -12.72
CA ASN A 191 20.11 23.98 -11.86
C ASN A 191 21.49 24.61 -11.52
N GLY A 192 22.52 24.32 -12.32
CA GLY A 192 23.91 24.61 -12.01
C GLY A 192 24.61 23.41 -11.41
N THR A 193 25.21 23.59 -10.22
CA THR A 193 26.12 22.61 -9.59
C THR A 193 25.52 21.87 -8.40
N THR A 194 24.24 21.53 -8.48
CA THR A 194 23.58 20.78 -7.40
C THR A 194 22.70 19.71 -7.99
N ALA A 195 22.98 18.45 -7.65
CA ALA A 195 22.18 17.30 -8.04
C ALA A 195 20.67 17.59 -8.03
N VAL A 196 20.03 17.40 -9.18
CA VAL A 196 18.59 17.50 -9.38
C VAL A 196 18.00 16.10 -9.47
N ALA A 197 17.17 15.76 -8.50
CA ALA A 197 16.45 14.49 -8.44
C ALA A 197 15.32 14.42 -9.48
N GLY A 198 15.29 13.33 -10.24
CA GLY A 198 14.15 12.92 -11.03
C GLY A 198 12.99 12.44 -10.16
N LYS A 199 11.81 12.36 -10.77
CA LYS A 199 10.53 12.00 -10.16
C LYS A 199 10.12 10.57 -10.48
N LYS A 200 10.62 9.98 -11.56
CA LYS A 200 10.22 8.66 -12.04
C LYS A 200 11.23 7.60 -11.61
N ALA A 201 10.74 6.39 -11.33
CA ALA A 201 11.60 5.27 -10.97
C ALA A 201 12.01 4.47 -12.21
N PHE A 202 13.32 4.39 -12.44
CA PHE A 202 13.93 3.59 -13.51
C PHE A 202 14.50 2.30 -12.95
N LYS A 203 14.32 1.19 -13.67
CA LYS A 203 15.05 -0.05 -13.43
C LYS A 203 16.26 -0.18 -14.35
N THR A 204 16.11 0.26 -15.60
CA THR A 204 17.23 0.35 -16.55
C THR A 204 17.25 1.72 -17.21
N ILE A 205 18.43 2.16 -17.64
CA ILE A 205 18.62 3.36 -18.46
C ILE A 205 19.39 2.97 -19.70
N THR A 206 18.89 3.41 -20.85
CA THR A 206 19.41 3.05 -22.18
C THR A 206 19.93 4.25 -22.95
N ARG A 207 19.52 5.47 -22.56
CA ARG A 207 19.95 6.71 -23.21
C ARG A 207 19.69 7.92 -22.31
N ILE A 208 20.59 8.90 -22.36
CA ILE A 208 20.41 10.21 -21.74
C ILE A 208 20.77 11.28 -22.77
N ALA A 209 19.78 12.05 -23.21
CA ALA A 209 19.95 13.12 -24.21
C ALA A 209 20.03 14.49 -23.53
N ILE A 210 21.11 15.24 -23.76
CA ILE A 210 21.27 16.62 -23.29
C ILE A 210 20.83 17.59 -24.38
N SER A 211 20.03 18.59 -24.01
CA SER A 211 19.37 19.48 -24.97
C SER A 211 20.26 20.52 -25.63
N ALA A 212 21.44 20.84 -25.06
CA ALA A 212 22.39 21.82 -25.58
C ALA A 212 23.78 21.63 -24.96
N ALA A 213 24.74 22.47 -25.35
CA ALA A 213 26.07 22.46 -24.74
C ALA A 213 26.01 22.75 -23.24
N LEU A 214 26.80 22.03 -22.46
CA LEU A 214 27.06 22.31 -21.05
C LEU A 214 28.34 23.13 -20.94
N ALA A 215 28.33 24.14 -20.06
CA ALA A 215 29.52 24.92 -19.71
C ALA A 215 30.46 24.10 -18.81
N GLY A 216 29.90 23.21 -17.98
CA GLY A 216 30.64 22.22 -17.21
C GLY A 216 30.58 20.82 -17.82
N ASN A 217 30.95 19.84 -17.00
CA ASN A 217 30.80 18.43 -17.30
C ASN A 217 29.51 17.93 -16.65
N GLY A 218 28.63 17.30 -17.43
CA GLY A 218 27.44 16.64 -16.93
C GLY A 218 27.72 15.21 -16.49
N PHE A 219 27.07 14.76 -15.43
CA PHE A 219 27.11 13.39 -14.92
C PHE A 219 25.74 12.99 -14.38
N VAL A 220 25.47 11.69 -14.35
CA VAL A 220 24.19 11.13 -13.93
C VAL A 220 24.40 9.91 -13.06
N GLY A 221 23.61 9.84 -12.00
CA GLY A 221 23.71 8.82 -10.97
C GLY A 221 22.37 8.40 -10.40
N THR A 222 22.41 7.66 -9.31
CA THR A 222 21.24 7.17 -8.58
C THR A 222 20.81 8.14 -7.48
N GLY A 223 19.49 8.28 -7.24
CA GLY A 223 18.96 8.99 -6.07
C GLY A 223 18.25 8.03 -5.10
N ASP A 224 17.91 8.50 -3.90
CA ASP A 224 17.29 7.66 -2.86
C ASP A 224 15.76 7.50 -2.98
N VAL A 225 15.15 8.05 -4.04
CA VAL A 225 13.71 7.94 -4.25
C VAL A 225 13.39 6.58 -4.89
N LEU A 226 12.75 5.70 -4.13
CA LEU A 226 12.45 4.32 -4.53
C LEU A 226 11.10 4.22 -5.23
N GLY A 227 11.05 3.41 -6.29
CA GLY A 227 9.81 3.08 -6.99
C GLY A 227 8.92 2.12 -6.22
N LEU A 228 7.60 2.24 -6.41
CA LEU A 228 6.62 1.31 -5.85
C LEU A 228 6.15 0.28 -6.89
N PRO A 229 5.87 -0.98 -6.49
CA PRO A 229 5.40 -2.03 -7.40
C PRO A 229 3.90 -1.97 -7.69
N VAL A 230 3.19 -1.06 -7.04
CA VAL A 230 1.73 -0.93 -7.07
C VAL A 230 1.37 0.54 -7.01
N TYR A 231 0.21 0.91 -7.55
CA TYR A 231 -0.28 2.28 -7.47
C TYR A 231 -0.54 2.68 -6.02
N LEU A 232 0.06 3.80 -5.60
CA LEU A 232 -0.21 4.45 -4.33
C LEU A 232 -1.12 5.67 -4.56
N PRO A 233 -2.42 5.59 -4.20
CA PRO A 233 -3.35 6.70 -4.42
C PRO A 233 -3.02 7.95 -3.58
N ALA A 234 -2.47 7.76 -2.39
CA ALA A 234 -2.13 8.84 -1.46
C ALA A 234 -1.11 8.33 -0.42
N GLY A 235 -0.19 9.21 0.01
CA GLY A 235 0.80 8.87 1.05
C GLY A 235 0.17 8.43 2.37
N GLY A 236 -1.00 8.98 2.74
CA GLY A 236 -1.72 8.61 3.96
C GLY A 236 -2.27 7.18 3.99
N LEU A 237 -2.19 6.44 2.88
CA LEU A 237 -2.54 5.01 2.81
C LEU A 237 -1.37 4.11 3.24
N VAL A 238 -0.16 4.65 3.40
CA VAL A 238 0.94 3.94 4.05
C VAL A 238 0.76 4.07 5.56
N LEU A 239 0.49 2.93 6.21
CA LEU A 239 0.23 2.86 7.65
C LEU A 239 1.53 2.87 8.45
N LYS A 240 2.57 2.21 7.90
CA LYS A 240 3.90 2.13 8.51
C LYS A 240 4.99 2.04 7.45
N GLU A 241 6.08 2.74 7.75
CA GLU A 241 7.37 2.56 7.12
C GLU A 241 8.23 1.71 8.06
N ILE A 242 9.03 0.81 7.46
CA ILE A 242 9.85 -0.15 8.16
C ILE A 242 11.28 -0.03 7.65
N GLU A 243 12.22 0.10 8.58
CA GLU A 243 13.66 0.05 8.35
C GLU A 243 14.23 -1.05 9.25
N ASP A 244 14.86 -2.06 8.67
CA ASP A 244 15.46 -3.20 9.38
C ASP A 244 14.51 -3.89 10.38
N GLY A 245 13.23 -3.97 10.00
CA GLY A 245 12.17 -4.57 10.83
C GLY A 245 11.65 -3.68 11.96
N ALA A 246 12.23 -2.50 12.16
CA ALA A 246 11.78 -1.50 13.13
C ALA A 246 10.87 -0.45 12.46
N ILE A 247 10.13 0.30 13.29
CA ILE A 247 9.36 1.46 12.80
C ILE A 247 10.37 2.54 12.37
N ALA A 248 10.34 2.91 11.09
CA ALA A 248 11.20 3.95 10.56
C ALA A 248 10.74 5.35 11.00
N THR A 249 11.67 6.31 10.93
CA THR A 249 11.30 7.73 10.90
C THR A 249 10.66 8.03 9.55
N SER A 250 9.56 8.78 9.55
CA SER A 250 8.78 9.03 8.34
C SER A 250 9.63 9.68 7.26
N GLY A 251 9.73 9.02 6.11
CA GLY A 251 10.24 9.54 4.86
C GLY A 251 9.18 10.33 4.10
N THR A 252 9.47 10.56 2.82
CA THR A 252 8.57 11.29 1.92
C THR A 252 7.90 10.31 0.96
N LEU A 253 6.57 10.26 1.02
CA LEU A 253 5.75 9.49 0.10
C LEU A 253 5.14 10.39 -0.95
N VAL A 254 5.26 10.00 -2.21
CA VAL A 254 4.62 10.68 -3.34
C VAL A 254 3.62 9.72 -3.96
N ALA A 255 2.36 10.18 -4.06
CA ALA A 255 1.31 9.41 -4.72
C ALA A 255 1.65 9.18 -6.20
N GLY A 256 1.18 8.07 -6.76
CA GLY A 256 1.23 7.84 -8.19
C GLY A 256 0.43 8.89 -8.95
N LEU A 257 0.81 9.13 -10.20
CA LEU A 257 0.11 10.03 -11.10
C LEU A 257 -1.40 9.80 -11.05
N ALA A 258 -2.17 10.88 -10.89
CA ALA A 258 -3.62 10.79 -10.76
C ALA A 258 -4.24 9.93 -11.88
N VAL A 259 -5.10 8.99 -11.51
CA VAL A 259 -5.73 8.06 -12.45
C VAL A 259 -6.42 8.82 -13.57
N ASN A 260 -6.31 8.33 -14.81
CA ASN A 260 -6.82 8.96 -16.04
C ASN A 260 -6.09 10.25 -16.45
N THR A 261 -4.94 10.56 -15.83
CA THR A 261 -4.05 11.61 -16.31
C THR A 261 -2.97 10.99 -17.21
N PRO A 262 -2.81 11.45 -18.47
CA PRO A 262 -1.72 10.99 -19.31
C PRO A 262 -0.36 11.25 -18.67
N SER A 263 0.49 10.22 -18.60
CA SER A 263 1.88 10.40 -18.21
C SER A 263 2.62 11.19 -19.30
N THR A 264 3.53 12.08 -18.89
CA THR A 264 4.45 12.79 -19.78
C THR A 264 5.88 12.65 -19.26
N ALA A 265 6.84 13.24 -19.97
CA ALA A 265 8.23 13.32 -19.53
C ALA A 265 8.44 14.13 -18.23
N THR A 266 7.46 14.87 -17.72
CA THR A 266 7.64 15.77 -16.56
C THR A 266 6.65 15.53 -15.42
N THR A 267 5.64 14.68 -15.64
CA THR A 267 4.71 14.24 -14.60
C THR A 267 5.39 13.32 -13.59
N ALA A 268 4.73 13.10 -12.46
CA ALA A 268 5.16 12.12 -11.45
C ALA A 268 5.26 10.69 -12.01
N ASP A 269 5.85 9.80 -11.21
CA ASP A 269 5.80 8.36 -11.44
C ASP A 269 4.35 7.85 -11.48
N VAL A 270 4.07 6.87 -12.36
CA VAL A 270 2.70 6.37 -12.54
C VAL A 270 2.21 5.53 -11.36
N ARG A 271 3.11 4.92 -10.58
CA ARG A 271 2.79 4.13 -9.39
C ARG A 271 3.00 4.92 -8.10
N GLY A 272 3.94 5.84 -8.11
CA GLY A 272 4.33 6.63 -6.94
C GLY A 272 5.69 6.18 -6.41
N THR A 273 6.19 6.94 -5.47
CA THR A 273 7.55 6.76 -4.95
C THR A 273 7.63 6.96 -3.45
N TYR A 274 8.71 6.46 -2.88
CA TYR A 274 9.06 6.60 -1.47
C TYR A 274 10.53 6.98 -1.33
N ASP A 275 10.78 8.11 -0.69
CA ASP A 275 12.11 8.57 -0.28
C ASP A 275 12.25 8.31 1.23
N PRO A 276 12.99 7.26 1.65
CA PRO A 276 13.18 6.98 3.08
C PRO A 276 13.90 8.15 3.77
N ASN A 277 13.57 8.39 5.05
CA ASN A 277 14.26 9.42 5.82
C ASN A 277 15.76 9.13 6.00
N SER A 278 16.12 7.84 6.04
CA SER A 278 17.50 7.39 6.07
C SER A 278 18.01 7.16 4.66
N ALA A 279 19.22 7.65 4.36
CA ALA A 279 19.88 7.36 3.09
C ALA A 279 20.08 5.85 2.90
N CYS A 280 19.94 5.40 1.65
CA CYS A 280 20.23 4.03 1.24
C CYS A 280 21.74 3.73 1.45
N ASP A 281 22.10 2.49 1.75
CA ASP A 281 23.50 2.10 2.01
C ASP A 281 23.85 0.65 1.64
N GLY A 282 22.93 -0.06 0.99
CA GLY A 282 23.07 -1.46 0.59
C GLY A 282 22.84 -2.46 1.73
N SER A 283 22.75 -2.00 2.98
CA SER A 283 22.55 -2.84 4.17
C SER A 283 21.17 -2.65 4.78
N LYS A 284 20.67 -1.42 4.87
CA LYS A 284 19.33 -1.10 5.39
C LYS A 284 18.25 -1.68 4.50
N GLY A 285 17.36 -2.48 5.08
CA GLY A 285 16.19 -3.01 4.41
C GLY A 285 14.96 -2.11 4.60
N PHE A 286 14.36 -1.66 3.50
CA PHE A 286 13.17 -0.82 3.52
C PHE A 286 11.91 -1.59 3.14
N ALA A 287 10.82 -1.35 3.87
CA ALA A 287 9.50 -1.86 3.54
C ALA A 287 8.37 -0.90 3.96
N LEU A 288 7.22 -1.03 3.30
CA LEU A 288 6.01 -0.27 3.61
C LEU A 288 4.86 -1.23 3.94
N ILE A 289 4.06 -0.91 4.95
CA ILE A 289 2.73 -1.50 5.14
C ILE A 289 1.71 -0.49 4.62
N ALA A 290 0.98 -0.85 3.57
CA ALA A 290 0.03 0.04 2.91
C ALA A 290 -1.38 -0.57 2.87
N ALA A 291 -2.40 0.25 3.12
CA ALA A 291 -3.81 -0.08 2.97
C ALA A 291 -4.31 0.35 1.58
N LEU A 292 -4.28 -0.56 0.63
CA LEU A 292 -4.58 -0.26 -0.78
C LEU A 292 -6.01 -0.67 -1.16
N PRO A 293 -6.74 0.20 -1.88
CA PRO A 293 -8.05 -0.16 -2.44
C PRO A 293 -7.96 -1.28 -3.47
N ASP A 294 -6.93 -1.27 -4.30
CA ASP A 294 -6.65 -2.31 -5.31
C ASP A 294 -5.13 -2.53 -5.46
N PRO A 295 -4.56 -3.54 -4.78
CA PRO A 295 -3.15 -3.90 -4.92
C PRO A 295 -2.76 -4.45 -6.29
N GLY A 296 -3.71 -4.79 -7.16
CA GLY A 296 -3.44 -5.26 -8.52
C GLY A 296 -3.30 -4.11 -9.53
N PHE A 297 -3.71 -2.90 -9.16
CA PHE A 297 -3.66 -1.76 -10.03
C PHE A 297 -2.24 -1.14 -10.08
N LEU A 298 -1.72 -1.00 -11.31
CA LEU A 298 -0.35 -0.52 -11.56
C LEU A 298 -0.28 0.96 -11.93
N GLY A 299 -1.40 1.69 -11.88
CA GLY A 299 -1.45 3.11 -12.26
C GLY A 299 -1.71 3.31 -13.75
N ASN A 300 -1.46 4.53 -14.21
CA ASN A 300 -1.59 4.88 -15.62
C ASN A 300 -0.49 4.19 -16.46
N PRO A 301 -0.68 4.02 -17.78
CA PRO A 301 0.40 3.65 -18.68
C PRO A 301 1.58 4.64 -18.58
N GLN A 302 2.79 4.12 -18.74
CA GLN A 302 3.98 4.96 -18.82
C GLN A 302 3.96 5.84 -20.08
N TYR A 303 4.76 6.91 -20.05
CA TYR A 303 4.99 7.75 -21.22
C TYR A 303 6.07 7.11 -22.11
N ASP A 304 5.73 6.85 -23.37
CA ASP A 304 6.57 6.18 -24.36
C ASP A 304 7.13 7.10 -25.46
N GLY A 305 6.70 8.37 -25.53
CA GLY A 305 7.21 9.37 -26.46
C GLY A 305 6.12 10.04 -27.30
#